data_AF-A0A8E8K972-F1
#
_entry.id   AF-A0A8E8K972-F1
#
_cell.length_a   1.000
_cell.length_b   1.000
_cell.length_c   1.000
_cell.angle_alpha   90.00
_cell.angle_beta   90.00
_cell.angle_gamma   90.00
#
_symmetry.space_group_name_H-M   'P 1'
#
loop_
_entity.id
_entity.type
_entity.pdbx_description
1 polymer ?
#
loop_
_entity_poly.entity_id
_entity_poly.type
_entity_poly.pdbx_seq_one_letter_code
_entity_poly.pdbx_strand_id
1 'polypeptide(L)'
;MADVPTRRRRLSQFPRLSTALARVSRLRGRTEDFIPARRRTPTMRFSRDRRGQSVVVGTVILFGFLILALASYQAFAVPAQNSEAEFDHNQDLQSDMQELRASLLDVGDAEDDPYQRPVSVDIGFRYEPRLFAVSPPPPTGNLRTEDRGPIDLTNARVSPDDASRFENTSLLFDPHETRLLTFVSGYNEYRSSPRTTFEHTLLYNRFERANQTVTGQRTVDGAERRLSLTTFSGDVDRRGFTTTLDPTSLDGPTPTVPIEPESDVESFQLRIPTHSPAVWTEIIGTETGVGEPNAAVNESLSSDRAVVVDLEGEWRLQMSRVGYDGGTVDRTPFSNVSRVDERSQAGNESSAFLTEWETDSITIPEGGSTSLNVTVTDRATGDPISNATINYSNARTAGSGRVRFRPTTDRTRDGAAEVSLDATDAVENDSYLGYATAGDDADVLSVNIGPPESTQALEPVAVDTSNSVLNFQMRNDGEETVTIEEFAVDTTRIQSGNFIESSSSDDELEITGSTTDGLARTQGQQVFNADGTRYSLEATGPGGQGQNAEIAAGDTVTVDIRNFEQRLDDGTTLEFTNDPGDADVIVTFVLSDGTEENLYLRRP
;
A
#
# COMPACT_ATOMS: atom_id res chain seq x y z
N MET A 1 42.30 35.46 -4.37
CA MET A 1 41.82 35.38 -2.97
C MET A 1 40.52 34.58 -3.02
N ALA A 2 40.43 33.34 -2.54
CA ALA A 2 41.46 32.36 -2.14
C ALA A 2 41.63 31.30 -3.26
N ASP A 3 42.69 30.50 -3.41
CA ASP A 3 43.66 29.85 -2.51
C ASP A 3 43.17 28.52 -1.88
N VAL A 4 44.10 27.57 -1.70
CA VAL A 4 43.87 26.11 -1.64
C VAL A 4 43.64 25.60 -0.20
N PRO A 5 43.22 24.32 -0.01
CA PRO A 5 44.24 23.36 0.47
C PRO A 5 44.08 21.91 -0.03
N THR A 6 45.18 21.31 -0.50
CA THR A 6 45.28 19.86 -0.77
C THR A 6 45.40 19.05 0.53
N ARG A 7 44.61 17.99 0.70
CA ARG A 7 44.85 16.98 1.77
C ARG A 7 45.65 15.77 1.24
N ARG A 8 46.86 15.58 1.77
CA ARG A 8 47.58 14.29 1.76
C ARG A 8 47.52 13.67 3.17
N ARG A 9 47.23 12.38 3.27
CA ARG A 9 47.62 11.54 4.43
C ARG A 9 48.20 10.22 3.95
N ARG A 10 49.10 9.65 4.76
CA ARG A 10 49.77 8.35 4.57
C ARG A 10 49.13 7.29 5.48
N LEU A 11 49.35 6.02 5.16
CA LEU A 11 49.80 4.86 5.97
C LEU A 11 50.15 3.77 4.90
N SER A 12 51.32 3.12 4.80
CA SER A 12 51.99 2.14 5.70
C SER A 12 51.10 0.90 5.97
N GLN A 13 51.48 -0.37 5.82
CA GLN A 13 52.78 -1.11 5.81
C GLN A 13 52.72 -2.25 4.74
N PHE A 14 53.63 -3.22 4.51
CA PHE A 14 54.94 -3.69 5.04
C PHE A 14 55.70 -4.43 3.86
N PRO A 15 56.92 -5.01 4.03
CA PRO A 15 57.76 -5.48 2.90
C PRO A 15 57.73 -7.00 2.63
N ARG A 16 58.11 -7.41 1.40
CA ARG A 16 58.38 -8.82 1.03
C ARG A 16 59.83 -9.23 1.32
N LEU A 17 60.02 -10.46 1.76
CA LEU A 17 61.31 -11.11 2.00
C LEU A 17 61.96 -11.65 0.72
N SER A 18 63.30 -11.79 0.78
CA SER A 18 64.18 -12.89 0.32
C SER A 18 63.70 -13.83 -0.82
N THR A 19 64.53 -14.30 -1.76
CA THR A 19 65.93 -14.77 -1.60
C THR A 19 66.77 -14.64 -2.87
N ALA A 20 68.09 -14.60 -2.69
CA ALA A 20 69.12 -14.40 -3.73
C ALA A 20 69.29 -15.55 -4.76
N LEU A 21 69.97 -15.22 -5.87
CA LEU A 21 70.57 -16.19 -6.79
C LEU A 21 72.03 -15.82 -7.14
N ALA A 22 72.89 -16.83 -7.09
CA ALA A 22 74.17 -16.99 -7.81
C ALA A 22 75.15 -15.80 -7.94
N ARG A 23 76.21 -15.81 -7.10
CA ARG A 23 77.59 -16.08 -7.58
C ARG A 23 78.57 -16.35 -6.44
N VAL A 24 79.35 -17.44 -6.56
CA VAL A 24 80.52 -17.74 -5.70
C VAL A 24 81.71 -18.01 -6.61
N SER A 25 82.85 -17.36 -6.34
CA SER A 25 84.06 -17.56 -7.14
C SER A 25 85.35 -17.44 -6.31
N ARG A 26 86.05 -18.58 -6.17
CA ARG A 26 87.51 -18.76 -5.98
C ARG A 26 88.22 -17.98 -4.86
N LEU A 27 88.65 -18.71 -3.83
CA LEU A 27 89.92 -18.57 -3.09
C LEU A 27 90.14 -19.94 -2.41
N ARG A 28 90.98 -20.85 -2.93
CA ARG A 28 92.46 -20.89 -2.95
C ARG A 28 93.14 -20.98 -1.57
N GLY A 29 92.87 -22.09 -0.87
CA GLY A 29 93.93 -22.98 -0.39
C GLY A 29 94.56 -22.74 0.98
N ARG A 30 94.58 -23.81 1.79
CA ARG A 30 95.73 -24.17 2.63
C ARG A 30 95.82 -25.70 2.75
N THR A 31 97.03 -26.20 3.00
CA THR A 31 97.38 -27.61 3.18
C THR A 31 97.39 -27.98 4.66
N GLU A 32 97.07 -29.23 4.99
CA GLU A 32 97.83 -30.05 5.95
C GLU A 32 97.40 -31.53 5.86
N ASP A 33 98.31 -32.43 6.23
CA ASP A 33 98.17 -33.89 6.07
C ASP A 33 97.60 -34.58 7.34
N PHE A 34 97.05 -35.80 7.20
CA PHE A 34 97.62 -37.04 7.78
C PHE A 34 96.70 -38.28 7.70
N ILE A 35 97.14 -39.28 6.93
CA ILE A 35 97.08 -40.76 7.15
C ILE A 35 95.69 -41.48 7.29
N PRO A 36 95.52 -42.73 6.78
CA PRO A 36 94.19 -43.26 6.42
C PRO A 36 93.70 -44.48 7.21
N ALA A 37 92.40 -44.78 7.09
CA ALA A 37 91.78 -46.04 7.52
C ALA A 37 91.18 -46.82 6.33
N ARG A 38 91.46 -48.13 6.25
CA ARG A 38 90.91 -49.05 5.23
C ARG A 38 89.44 -49.39 5.52
N ARG A 39 88.58 -49.49 4.48
CA ARG A 39 88.10 -50.80 3.96
C ARG A 39 87.05 -50.74 2.84
N ARG A 40 87.07 -51.81 2.03
CA ARG A 40 85.95 -52.45 1.28
C ARG A 40 85.22 -51.60 0.24
N THR A 41 85.61 -51.81 -1.02
CA THR A 41 84.72 -51.69 -2.19
C THR A 41 83.49 -52.58 -2.03
N PRO A 42 82.26 -52.04 -2.07
CA PRO A 42 81.06 -52.84 -2.29
C PRO A 42 80.80 -52.92 -3.80
N THR A 43 80.62 -54.13 -4.34
CA THR A 43 80.08 -54.30 -5.68
C THR A 43 78.64 -53.76 -5.71
N MET A 44 78.41 -52.64 -6.39
CA MET A 44 77.05 -52.15 -6.64
C MET A 44 76.32 -53.10 -7.59
N ARG A 45 75.62 -54.08 -7.00
CA ARG A 45 74.47 -54.70 -7.66
C ARG A 45 73.44 -53.60 -7.86
N PHE A 46 73.12 -53.30 -9.12
CA PHE A 46 71.92 -52.53 -9.46
C PHE A 46 70.68 -53.31 -9.03
N SER A 47 70.23 -53.09 -7.78
CA SER A 47 68.86 -53.40 -7.40
C SER A 47 67.97 -52.52 -8.28
N ARG A 48 67.25 -53.15 -9.22
CA ARG A 48 66.33 -52.45 -10.12
C ARG A 48 65.16 -51.92 -9.29
N ASP A 49 65.26 -50.69 -8.81
CA ASP A 49 64.20 -50.04 -8.04
C ASP A 49 63.02 -49.64 -8.93
N ARG A 50 62.23 -50.65 -9.27
CA ARG A 50 60.97 -50.53 -10.00
C ARG A 50 59.80 -50.16 -9.08
N ARG A 51 60.04 -49.90 -7.79
CA ARG A 51 58.96 -49.62 -6.81
C ARG A 51 58.42 -48.20 -6.97
N GLY A 52 59.30 -47.21 -7.18
CA GLY A 52 58.89 -45.84 -7.49
C GLY A 52 58.12 -45.72 -8.82
N GLN A 53 58.47 -46.54 -9.81
CA GLN A 53 57.85 -46.49 -11.14
C GLN A 53 56.35 -46.84 -11.11
N SER A 54 55.93 -47.86 -10.34
CA SER A 54 54.51 -48.24 -10.22
C SER A 54 53.66 -47.14 -9.57
N VAL A 55 54.21 -46.40 -8.60
CA VAL A 55 53.50 -45.29 -7.96
C VAL A 55 53.26 -44.16 -8.97
N VAL A 56 54.30 -43.74 -9.70
CA VAL A 56 54.20 -42.68 -10.72
C VAL A 56 53.23 -43.06 -11.84
N VAL A 57 53.28 -44.31 -12.32
CA VAL A 57 52.33 -44.81 -13.32
C VAL A 57 50.89 -44.79 -12.78
N GLY A 58 50.68 -45.18 -11.52
CA GLY A 58 49.39 -45.09 -10.85
C GLY A 58 48.86 -43.64 -10.75
N THR A 59 49.72 -42.69 -10.36
CA THR A 59 49.35 -41.26 -10.29
C THR A 59 49.02 -40.68 -11.66
N VAL A 60 49.78 -41.02 -12.71
CA VAL A 60 49.50 -40.55 -14.08
C VAL A 60 48.17 -41.12 -14.60
N ILE A 61 47.88 -42.40 -14.33
CA ILE A 61 46.61 -43.02 -14.71
C ILE A 61 45.43 -42.39 -13.95
N LEU A 62 45.58 -42.18 -12.63
CA LEU A 62 44.55 -41.53 -11.80
C LEU A 62 44.27 -40.09 -12.25
N PHE A 63 45.33 -39.33 -12.58
CA PHE A 63 45.18 -37.98 -13.13
C PHE A 63 44.55 -38.00 -14.54
N GLY A 64 44.88 -38.98 -15.37
CA GLY A 64 44.21 -39.21 -16.65
C GLY A 64 42.71 -39.46 -16.49
N PHE A 65 42.30 -40.30 -15.54
CA PHE A 65 40.89 -40.52 -15.20
C PHE A 65 40.22 -39.26 -14.65
N LEU A 66 40.91 -38.46 -13.83
CA LEU A 66 40.38 -37.17 -13.33
C LEU A 66 40.11 -36.18 -14.47
N ILE A 67 41.04 -36.06 -15.42
CA ILE A 67 40.85 -35.19 -16.60
C ILE A 67 39.75 -35.71 -17.52
N LEU A 68 39.64 -37.03 -17.73
CA LEU A 68 38.53 -37.62 -18.50
C LEU A 68 37.17 -37.42 -17.82
N ALA A 69 37.10 -37.55 -16.49
CA ALA A 69 35.89 -37.28 -15.72
C ALA A 69 35.51 -35.80 -15.78
N LEU A 70 36.48 -34.88 -15.66
CA LEU A 70 36.23 -33.45 -15.76
C LEU A 70 35.78 -33.02 -17.16
N ALA A 71 36.40 -33.57 -18.21
CA ALA A 71 35.98 -33.35 -19.59
C ALA A 71 34.57 -33.89 -19.85
N SER A 72 34.22 -35.05 -19.28
CA SER A 72 32.86 -35.61 -19.36
C SER A 72 31.83 -34.76 -18.62
N TYR A 73 32.18 -34.24 -17.43
CA TYR A 73 31.33 -33.31 -16.68
C TYR A 73 31.08 -32.02 -17.47
N GLN A 74 32.14 -31.42 -18.03
CA GLN A 74 32.05 -30.22 -18.86
C GLN A 74 31.30 -30.42 -20.19
N ALA A 75 31.31 -31.63 -20.76
CA ALA A 75 30.67 -31.94 -22.04
C ALA A 75 29.19 -32.35 -21.94
N PHE A 76 28.75 -32.88 -20.78
CA PHE A 76 27.39 -33.43 -20.62
C PHE A 76 26.63 -32.83 -19.45
N ALA A 77 27.24 -32.75 -18.26
CA ALA A 77 26.55 -32.30 -17.05
C ALA A 77 26.42 -30.77 -16.97
N VAL A 78 27.43 -30.02 -17.40
CA VAL A 78 27.37 -28.55 -17.43
C VAL A 78 26.31 -28.03 -18.42
N PRO A 79 26.23 -28.51 -19.67
CA PRO A 79 25.14 -28.12 -20.59
C PRO A 79 23.75 -28.48 -20.06
N ALA A 80 23.58 -29.67 -19.47
CA ALA A 80 22.31 -30.08 -18.88
C ALA A 80 21.88 -29.15 -17.73
N GLN A 81 22.76 -28.90 -16.77
CA GLN A 81 22.48 -28.01 -15.62
C GLN A 81 22.29 -26.54 -16.03
N ASN A 82 22.90 -26.11 -17.14
CA ASN A 82 22.66 -24.78 -17.69
C ASN A 82 21.28 -24.71 -18.39
N SER A 83 20.90 -25.73 -19.16
CA SER A 83 19.59 -25.81 -19.81
C SER A 83 18.43 -25.97 -18.82
N GLU A 84 18.68 -26.57 -17.65
CA GLU A 84 17.73 -26.67 -16.53
C GLU A 84 17.47 -25.27 -15.96
N ALA A 85 18.52 -24.54 -15.57
CA ALA A 85 18.38 -23.18 -15.05
C ALA A 85 17.89 -22.14 -16.09
N GLU A 86 18.18 -22.32 -17.38
CA GLU A 86 17.60 -21.52 -18.47
C GLU A 86 16.11 -21.84 -18.71
N PHE A 87 15.67 -23.06 -18.41
CA PHE A 87 14.24 -23.42 -18.43
C PHE A 87 13.51 -22.82 -17.22
N ASP A 88 14.12 -22.85 -16.04
CA ASP A 88 13.55 -22.24 -14.82
C ASP A 88 13.35 -20.73 -14.98
N HIS A 89 14.38 -19.99 -15.41
CA HIS A 89 14.25 -18.56 -15.76
C HIS A 89 13.20 -18.30 -16.86
N ASN A 90 12.95 -19.27 -17.76
CA ASN A 90 11.89 -19.14 -18.76
C ASN A 90 10.48 -19.32 -18.14
N GLN A 91 10.35 -20.00 -16.99
CA GLN A 91 9.11 -20.07 -16.21
C GLN A 91 8.92 -18.80 -15.35
N ASP A 92 10.00 -18.29 -14.75
CA ASP A 92 9.99 -17.03 -13.98
C ASP A 92 9.53 -15.86 -14.86
N LEU A 93 10.16 -15.66 -16.02
CA LEU A 93 9.76 -14.66 -17.03
C LEU A 93 8.28 -14.79 -17.47
N GLN A 94 7.73 -16.00 -17.55
CA GLN A 94 6.30 -16.17 -17.86
C GLN A 94 5.39 -15.69 -16.73
N SER A 95 5.89 -15.64 -15.49
CA SER A 95 5.19 -15.07 -14.34
C SER A 95 5.29 -13.55 -14.38
N ASP A 96 6.47 -12.98 -14.62
CA ASP A 96 6.67 -11.54 -14.83
C ASP A 96 5.75 -11.00 -15.96
N MET A 97 5.64 -11.73 -17.06
CA MET A 97 4.77 -11.38 -18.20
C MET A 97 3.27 -11.53 -17.88
N GLN A 98 2.89 -12.36 -16.91
CA GLN A 98 1.51 -12.42 -16.39
C GLN A 98 1.20 -11.25 -15.46
N GLU A 99 2.15 -10.83 -14.62
CA GLU A 99 2.02 -9.64 -13.77
C GLU A 99 1.97 -8.35 -14.62
N LEU A 100 2.84 -8.24 -15.63
CA LEU A 100 2.80 -7.17 -16.61
C LEU A 100 1.46 -7.13 -17.35
N ARG A 101 0.95 -8.29 -17.81
CA ARG A 101 -0.39 -8.38 -18.39
C ARG A 101 -1.48 -7.92 -17.42
N ALA A 102 -1.40 -8.29 -16.13
CA ALA A 102 -2.37 -7.85 -15.14
C ALA A 102 -2.35 -6.32 -15.00
N SER A 103 -1.18 -5.72 -14.74
CA SER A 103 -1.07 -4.26 -14.61
C SER A 103 -1.45 -3.50 -15.89
N LEU A 104 -1.19 -4.05 -17.08
CA LEU A 104 -1.60 -3.47 -18.35
C LEU A 104 -3.12 -3.44 -18.54
N LEU A 105 -3.83 -4.46 -18.06
CA LEU A 105 -5.30 -4.52 -18.14
C LEU A 105 -5.95 -3.72 -17.00
N ASP A 106 -5.43 -3.82 -15.77
CA ASP A 106 -5.93 -3.05 -14.62
C ASP A 106 -5.86 -1.53 -14.88
N VAL A 107 -4.83 -1.06 -15.58
CA VAL A 107 -4.67 0.34 -16.02
C VAL A 107 -5.53 0.69 -17.25
N GLY A 108 -5.92 -0.30 -18.07
CA GLY A 108 -6.77 -0.12 -19.25
C GLY A 108 -8.27 -0.24 -18.99
N ASP A 109 -8.67 -0.86 -17.87
CA ASP A 109 -10.05 -1.02 -17.41
C ASP A 109 -10.46 0.06 -16.37
N ALA A 110 -9.51 0.85 -15.85
CA ALA A 110 -9.74 1.87 -14.81
C ALA A 110 -10.31 3.18 -15.38
N GLU A 111 -11.48 3.60 -14.88
CA GLU A 111 -12.18 4.84 -15.29
C GLU A 111 -11.61 6.11 -14.65
N ASP A 112 -11.10 6.02 -13.42
CA ASP A 112 -10.46 7.11 -12.64
C ASP A 112 -9.21 6.54 -11.93
N ASP A 113 -8.21 7.40 -11.69
CA ASP A 113 -6.94 7.14 -11.00
C ASP A 113 -6.36 5.71 -11.15
N PRO A 114 -5.88 5.32 -12.36
CA PRO A 114 -5.33 3.99 -12.61
C PRO A 114 -4.12 3.73 -11.70
N TYR A 115 -4.17 2.67 -10.89
CA TYR A 115 -3.10 2.30 -9.96
C TYR A 115 -1.86 1.75 -10.70
N GLN A 116 -1.02 2.67 -11.19
CA GLN A 116 0.20 2.40 -11.95
C GLN A 116 1.18 1.56 -11.13
N ARG A 117 1.51 0.36 -11.64
CA ARG A 117 2.45 -0.57 -11.03
C ARG A 117 3.59 -0.86 -12.01
N PRO A 118 4.77 -0.24 -11.83
CA PRO A 118 5.94 -0.56 -12.64
C PRO A 118 6.35 -2.03 -12.43
N VAL A 119 6.19 -2.85 -13.47
CA VAL A 119 6.54 -4.28 -13.41
C VAL A 119 7.97 -4.48 -13.88
N SER A 120 8.76 -5.20 -13.09
CA SER A 120 10.12 -5.61 -13.47
C SER A 120 10.09 -7.00 -14.09
N VAL A 121 10.80 -7.16 -15.20
CA VAL A 121 10.85 -8.38 -16.02
C VAL A 121 12.31 -8.80 -16.19
N ASP A 122 12.66 -10.01 -15.76
CA ASP A 122 14.01 -10.56 -15.92
C ASP A 122 14.19 -11.12 -17.34
N ILE A 123 14.62 -10.24 -18.24
CA ILE A 123 14.89 -10.48 -19.66
C ILE A 123 16.23 -11.18 -19.95
N GLY A 124 17.02 -11.58 -18.95
CA GLY A 124 18.33 -12.21 -19.14
C GLY A 124 18.97 -12.80 -17.87
N PHE A 125 19.59 -13.96 -18.02
CA PHE A 125 19.97 -14.86 -16.93
C PHE A 125 21.47 -14.84 -16.60
N ARG A 126 21.85 -15.31 -15.40
CA ARG A 126 23.24 -15.46 -14.95
C ARG A 126 23.47 -16.83 -14.30
N TYR A 127 24.35 -17.64 -14.89
CA TYR A 127 24.76 -18.91 -14.29
C TYR A 127 25.54 -18.73 -12.98
N GLU A 128 25.25 -19.58 -12.00
CA GLU A 128 26.01 -19.70 -10.75
C GLU A 128 27.50 -20.06 -11.02
N PRO A 129 28.48 -19.42 -10.36
CA PRO A 129 29.90 -19.75 -10.49
C PRO A 129 30.25 -21.20 -10.10
N ARG A 130 31.11 -21.84 -10.90
CA ARG A 130 31.52 -23.25 -10.75
C ARG A 130 33.03 -23.34 -10.42
N LEU A 131 33.42 -24.22 -9.49
CA LEU A 131 34.81 -24.33 -9.00
C LEU A 131 35.82 -24.95 -10.00
N PHE A 132 35.37 -25.88 -10.84
CA PHE A 132 36.23 -26.66 -11.73
C PHE A 132 35.77 -26.68 -13.20
N ALA A 133 34.71 -25.93 -13.52
CA ALA A 133 34.07 -25.92 -14.83
C ALA A 133 33.74 -24.49 -15.27
N VAL A 134 33.47 -24.30 -16.55
CA VAL A 134 33.17 -23.01 -17.16
C VAL A 134 31.77 -23.04 -17.77
N SER A 135 30.92 -22.09 -17.38
CA SER A 135 29.64 -21.82 -18.02
C SER A 135 29.84 -20.92 -19.26
N PRO A 136 28.94 -20.95 -20.26
CA PRO A 136 28.99 -20.01 -21.39
C PRO A 136 28.72 -18.56 -20.94
N PRO A 137 28.88 -17.56 -21.82
CA PRO A 137 28.53 -16.17 -21.51
C PRO A 137 27.06 -16.05 -21.04
N PRO A 138 26.75 -15.21 -20.02
CA PRO A 138 25.38 -15.04 -19.54
C PRO A 138 24.42 -14.64 -20.68
N PRO A 139 23.31 -15.38 -20.89
CA PRO A 139 22.39 -15.13 -21.98
C PRO A 139 21.48 -13.94 -21.70
N THR A 140 21.26 -13.10 -22.70
CA THR A 140 20.38 -11.93 -22.62
C THR A 140 19.34 -12.00 -23.74
N GLY A 141 18.06 -11.94 -23.40
CA GLY A 141 16.97 -11.85 -24.36
C GLY A 141 16.70 -10.42 -24.85
N ASN A 142 15.60 -10.29 -25.57
CA ASN A 142 15.10 -9.05 -26.14
C ASN A 142 13.59 -8.96 -25.90
N LEU A 143 13.15 -8.01 -25.08
CA LEU A 143 11.74 -7.67 -24.95
C LEU A 143 11.46 -6.47 -25.86
N ARG A 144 10.49 -6.60 -26.78
CA ARG A 144 10.18 -5.53 -27.74
C ARG A 144 8.72 -5.47 -28.13
N THR A 145 8.28 -4.30 -28.60
CA THR A 145 7.03 -4.18 -29.36
C THR A 145 7.25 -4.47 -30.85
N GLU A 146 6.23 -5.03 -31.49
CA GLU A 146 6.16 -5.28 -32.93
C GLU A 146 4.81 -4.78 -33.50
N ASP A 147 4.87 -4.14 -34.66
CA ASP A 147 3.71 -3.65 -35.40
C ASP A 147 3.08 -4.75 -36.30
N ARG A 148 1.76 -4.93 -36.18
CA ARG A 148 0.93 -5.82 -37.01
C ARG A 148 -0.22 -5.12 -37.73
N GLY A 149 -0.27 -3.79 -37.68
CA GLY A 149 -1.38 -2.95 -38.13
C GLY A 149 -2.44 -2.76 -37.04
N PRO A 150 -3.47 -1.95 -37.31
CA PRO A 150 -4.47 -1.54 -36.31
C PRO A 150 -5.43 -2.66 -35.90
N ILE A 151 -6.18 -2.44 -34.82
CA ILE A 151 -7.49 -3.06 -34.60
C ILE A 151 -8.50 -2.30 -35.47
N ASP A 152 -9.43 -3.01 -36.10
CA ASP A 152 -10.40 -2.42 -37.02
C ASP A 152 -11.78 -3.08 -36.84
N LEU A 153 -12.86 -2.31 -36.93
CA LEU A 153 -14.23 -2.74 -36.64
C LEU A 153 -15.16 -2.29 -37.78
N THR A 154 -15.68 -3.24 -38.56
CA THR A 154 -16.36 -2.95 -39.84
C THR A 154 -17.75 -3.60 -39.92
N ASN A 155 -18.64 -2.95 -40.66
CA ASN A 155 -20.08 -3.29 -40.77
C ASN A 155 -20.83 -3.25 -39.41
N ALA A 156 -20.31 -2.51 -38.44
CA ALA A 156 -20.88 -2.30 -37.11
C ALA A 156 -21.40 -0.87 -36.95
N ARG A 157 -22.44 -0.68 -36.13
CA ARG A 157 -22.96 0.63 -35.72
C ARG A 157 -23.33 0.62 -34.23
N VAL A 158 -23.57 1.79 -33.66
CA VAL A 158 -24.24 1.91 -32.36
C VAL A 158 -25.70 1.44 -32.49
N SER A 159 -26.19 0.72 -31.48
CA SER A 159 -27.57 0.23 -31.41
C SER A 159 -28.57 1.41 -31.53
N PRO A 160 -29.52 1.41 -32.49
CA PRO A 160 -30.38 2.57 -32.76
C PRO A 160 -31.22 3.07 -31.58
N ASP A 161 -31.60 2.17 -30.66
CA ASP A 161 -32.36 2.49 -29.44
C ASP A 161 -31.49 3.18 -28.36
N ASP A 162 -30.16 3.09 -28.48
CA ASP A 162 -29.16 3.70 -27.60
C ASP A 162 -28.37 4.83 -28.28
N ALA A 163 -28.47 5.00 -29.60
CA ALA A 163 -27.64 5.93 -30.38
C ALA A 163 -27.77 7.41 -29.99
N SER A 164 -28.86 7.82 -29.34
CA SER A 164 -29.02 9.19 -28.79
C SER A 164 -28.44 9.37 -27.38
N ARG A 165 -27.91 8.31 -26.74
CA ARG A 165 -27.33 8.33 -25.39
C ARG A 165 -25.81 8.48 -25.37
N PHE A 166 -25.16 8.68 -26.53
CA PHE A 166 -23.70 8.75 -26.62
C PHE A 166 -23.26 9.76 -27.69
N GLU A 167 -22.21 10.54 -27.41
CA GLU A 167 -21.61 11.47 -28.37
C GLU A 167 -20.33 10.93 -28.99
N ASN A 168 -19.95 11.47 -30.16
CA ASN A 168 -18.69 11.20 -30.88
C ASN A 168 -18.41 9.71 -31.20
N THR A 169 -19.40 8.84 -31.09
CA THR A 169 -19.27 7.38 -31.27
C THR A 169 -18.77 6.94 -32.64
N SER A 170 -18.79 7.81 -33.66
CA SER A 170 -18.11 7.57 -34.94
C SER A 170 -16.61 7.28 -34.79
N LEU A 171 -15.97 7.80 -33.74
CA LEU A 171 -14.55 7.57 -33.43
C LEU A 171 -14.23 6.13 -33.01
N LEU A 172 -15.23 5.30 -32.70
CA LEU A 172 -15.06 3.87 -32.35
C LEU A 172 -14.83 2.97 -33.57
N PHE A 173 -15.18 3.47 -34.76
CA PHE A 173 -15.15 2.73 -36.03
C PHE A 173 -14.00 3.21 -36.96
N ASP A 174 -13.12 4.08 -36.47
CA ASP A 174 -11.83 4.37 -37.10
C ASP A 174 -10.86 3.20 -36.82
N PRO A 175 -9.90 2.88 -37.72
CA PRO A 175 -8.86 1.90 -37.41
C PRO A 175 -7.88 2.42 -36.33
N HIS A 176 -7.72 1.67 -35.23
CA HIS A 176 -6.90 2.07 -34.09
C HIS A 176 -5.57 1.32 -34.03
N GLU A 177 -4.47 2.05 -34.21
CA GLU A 177 -3.12 1.48 -34.18
C GLU A 177 -2.77 0.86 -32.82
N THR A 178 -2.10 -0.30 -32.86
CA THR A 178 -1.72 -1.06 -31.67
C THR A 178 -0.40 -1.80 -31.90
N ARG A 179 0.36 -2.01 -30.83
CA ARG A 179 1.66 -2.71 -30.82
C ARG A 179 1.56 -3.98 -30.00
N LEU A 180 2.21 -5.06 -30.44
CA LEU A 180 2.20 -6.35 -29.77
C LEU A 180 3.54 -6.58 -29.05
N LEU A 181 3.53 -7.02 -27.80
CA LEU A 181 4.74 -7.20 -27.00
C LEU A 181 5.27 -8.64 -27.13
N THR A 182 6.53 -8.81 -27.54
CA THR A 182 7.16 -10.13 -27.67
C THR A 182 8.53 -10.15 -27.01
N PHE A 183 8.74 -11.17 -26.16
CA PHE A 183 10.06 -11.58 -25.70
C PHE A 183 10.67 -12.63 -26.65
N VAL A 184 11.97 -12.47 -26.94
CA VAL A 184 12.79 -13.49 -27.59
C VAL A 184 14.00 -13.77 -26.71
N SER A 185 14.15 -15.04 -26.32
CA SER A 185 15.25 -15.51 -25.49
C SER A 185 16.62 -15.46 -26.18
N GLY A 186 17.68 -15.40 -25.39
CA GLY A 186 19.07 -15.50 -25.83
C GLY A 186 19.84 -16.70 -25.25
N TYR A 187 19.13 -17.75 -24.82
CA TYR A 187 19.70 -18.91 -24.11
C TYR A 187 20.74 -19.69 -24.93
N ASN A 188 21.72 -20.28 -24.24
CA ASN A 188 22.81 -21.02 -24.88
C ASN A 188 22.49 -22.51 -25.06
N GLU A 189 21.83 -23.15 -24.09
CA GLU A 189 21.63 -24.60 -24.04
C GLU A 189 20.15 -25.00 -24.11
N TYR A 190 19.24 -24.22 -23.52
CA TYR A 190 17.78 -24.39 -23.66
C TYR A 190 17.28 -23.93 -25.04
N ARG A 191 17.59 -24.71 -26.08
CA ARG A 191 17.37 -24.38 -27.49
C ARG A 191 15.92 -24.48 -27.98
N SER A 192 15.01 -24.99 -27.14
CA SER A 192 13.59 -25.14 -27.45
C SER A 192 12.70 -24.11 -26.72
N SER A 193 13.28 -23.00 -26.25
CA SER A 193 12.54 -21.91 -25.64
C SER A 193 11.50 -21.30 -26.59
N PRO A 194 10.30 -20.96 -26.10
CA PRO A 194 9.31 -20.27 -26.90
C PRO A 194 9.69 -18.80 -27.17
N ARG A 195 8.93 -18.16 -28.05
CA ARG A 195 8.71 -16.71 -27.96
C ARG A 195 7.48 -16.47 -27.11
N THR A 196 7.64 -15.80 -25.98
CA THR A 196 6.53 -15.38 -25.11
C THR A 196 5.96 -14.09 -25.69
N THR A 197 4.70 -14.13 -26.11
CA THR A 197 4.05 -13.05 -26.87
C THR A 197 2.74 -12.67 -26.18
N PHE A 198 2.57 -11.36 -25.93
CA PHE A 198 1.36 -10.73 -25.40
C PHE A 198 0.69 -9.89 -26.49
N GLU A 199 -0.61 -10.14 -26.71
CA GLU A 199 -1.41 -9.50 -27.76
C GLU A 199 -2.80 -9.16 -27.22
N HIS A 200 -3.12 -7.87 -27.12
CA HIS A 200 -4.41 -7.34 -26.64
C HIS A 200 -4.73 -7.76 -25.20
N THR A 201 -5.22 -8.97 -25.02
CA THR A 201 -5.54 -9.58 -23.72
C THR A 201 -4.99 -11.01 -23.59
N LEU A 202 -4.39 -11.57 -24.65
CA LEU A 202 -3.90 -12.95 -24.73
C LEU A 202 -2.40 -12.99 -24.40
N LEU A 203 -1.98 -13.97 -23.58
CA LEU A 203 -0.56 -14.28 -23.36
C LEU A 203 -0.29 -15.74 -23.75
N TYR A 204 0.66 -15.96 -24.65
CA TYR A 204 0.98 -17.30 -25.15
C TYR A 204 2.46 -17.51 -25.47
N ASN A 205 2.87 -18.77 -25.37
CA ASN A 205 4.17 -19.27 -25.81
C ASN A 205 4.07 -19.80 -27.23
N ARG A 206 4.96 -19.35 -28.12
CA ARG A 206 5.08 -19.86 -29.49
C ARG A 206 6.36 -20.64 -29.69
N PHE A 207 6.23 -21.91 -30.02
CA PHE A 207 7.33 -22.82 -30.40
C PHE A 207 7.35 -23.03 -31.93
N GLU A 208 8.35 -23.75 -32.45
CA GLU A 208 8.47 -24.02 -33.90
C GLU A 208 7.31 -24.84 -34.50
N ARG A 209 6.54 -25.58 -33.67
CA ARG A 209 5.59 -26.62 -34.11
C ARG A 209 4.23 -26.55 -33.45
N ALA A 210 4.08 -25.72 -32.43
CA ALA A 210 2.88 -25.58 -31.62
C ALA A 210 2.91 -24.24 -30.90
N ASN A 211 1.73 -23.77 -30.50
CA ASN A 211 1.59 -22.68 -29.54
C ASN A 211 1.01 -23.25 -28.24
N GLN A 212 1.13 -22.51 -27.15
CA GLN A 212 0.53 -22.85 -25.86
C GLN A 212 0.09 -21.56 -25.18
N THR A 213 -1.23 -21.42 -24.98
CA THR A 213 -1.80 -20.32 -24.19
C THR A 213 -1.31 -20.41 -22.74
N VAL A 214 -0.79 -19.31 -22.21
CA VAL A 214 -0.40 -19.14 -20.80
C VAL A 214 -1.56 -18.51 -20.04
N THR A 215 -2.19 -17.48 -20.63
CA THR A 215 -3.39 -16.84 -20.09
C THR A 215 -4.34 -16.51 -21.24
N GLY A 216 -5.62 -16.87 -21.07
CA GLY A 216 -6.66 -16.65 -22.07
C GLY A 216 -6.92 -15.16 -22.37
N GLN A 217 -7.61 -14.95 -23.48
CA GLN A 217 -8.07 -13.63 -23.92
C GLN A 217 -9.26 -13.13 -23.09
N ARG A 218 -9.53 -11.82 -23.15
CA ARG A 218 -10.69 -11.10 -22.58
C ARG A 218 -11.28 -10.07 -23.58
N THR A 219 -10.82 -10.11 -24.83
CA THR A 219 -11.16 -9.12 -25.87
C THR A 219 -12.53 -9.39 -26.48
N VAL A 220 -12.87 -10.67 -26.70
CA VAL A 220 -14.16 -11.14 -27.22
C VAL A 220 -14.78 -12.05 -26.18
N ASP A 221 -15.75 -11.57 -25.42
CA ASP A 221 -16.48 -12.36 -24.42
C ASP A 221 -17.83 -12.80 -25.00
N GLY A 222 -17.87 -14.00 -25.58
CA GLY A 222 -19.05 -14.50 -26.26
C GLY A 222 -20.21 -14.86 -25.32
N ALA A 223 -19.93 -15.09 -24.04
CA ALA A 223 -20.93 -15.43 -23.05
C ALA A 223 -21.67 -14.20 -22.52
N GLU A 224 -20.96 -13.10 -22.25
CA GLU A 224 -21.54 -11.84 -21.77
C GLU A 224 -21.90 -10.87 -22.91
N ARG A 225 -21.52 -11.21 -24.17
CA ARG A 225 -21.52 -10.32 -25.35
C ARG A 225 -20.82 -8.99 -25.06
N ARG A 226 -19.61 -9.06 -24.52
CA ARG A 226 -18.74 -7.91 -24.21
C ARG A 226 -17.53 -7.92 -25.15
N LEU A 227 -17.15 -6.74 -25.63
CA LEU A 227 -16.02 -6.54 -26.51
C LEU A 227 -15.09 -5.48 -25.88
N SER A 228 -14.00 -5.93 -25.24
CA SER A 228 -13.02 -5.04 -24.59
C SER A 228 -11.78 -4.89 -25.48
N LEU A 229 -11.67 -3.74 -26.15
CA LEU A 229 -10.64 -3.44 -27.14
C LEU A 229 -9.55 -2.52 -26.56
N THR A 230 -8.70 -3.08 -25.70
CA THR A 230 -7.48 -2.40 -25.24
C THR A 230 -6.45 -2.34 -26.38
N THR A 231 -6.09 -1.13 -26.80
CA THR A 231 -5.01 -0.85 -27.76
C THR A 231 -3.71 -0.50 -27.04
N PHE A 232 -2.56 -0.84 -27.61
CA PHE A 232 -1.27 -0.69 -26.92
C PHE A 232 -0.28 0.19 -27.67
N SER A 233 0.37 1.10 -26.95
CA SER A 233 1.32 2.08 -27.48
C SER A 233 2.68 2.01 -26.77
N GLY A 234 3.68 2.65 -27.37
CA GLY A 234 5.07 2.70 -26.88
C GLY A 234 6.03 1.81 -27.67
N ASP A 235 7.19 2.35 -28.03
CA ASP A 235 8.27 1.65 -28.71
C ASP A 235 9.26 1.07 -27.69
N VAL A 236 9.08 -0.22 -27.38
CA VAL A 236 9.94 -1.00 -26.49
C VAL A 236 10.98 -1.74 -27.34
N ASP A 237 12.26 -1.53 -27.06
CA ASP A 237 13.35 -2.48 -27.38
C ASP A 237 14.30 -2.49 -26.18
N ARG A 238 14.20 -3.53 -25.35
CA ARG A 238 14.92 -3.68 -24.08
C ARG A 238 15.78 -4.94 -24.12
N ARG A 239 17.06 -4.79 -23.76
CA ARG A 239 18.09 -5.85 -23.71
C ARG A 239 18.91 -5.68 -22.45
N GLY A 240 19.18 -6.76 -21.73
CA GLY A 240 19.90 -6.70 -20.46
C GLY A 240 19.71 -7.98 -19.66
N PHE A 241 19.69 -7.81 -18.33
CA PHE A 241 19.32 -8.86 -17.37
C PHE A 241 17.90 -8.60 -16.86
N THR A 242 17.63 -7.40 -16.39
CA THR A 242 16.30 -6.95 -15.95
C THR A 242 15.91 -5.70 -16.76
N THR A 243 14.62 -5.51 -16.99
CA THR A 243 14.03 -4.22 -17.37
C THR A 243 12.80 -3.95 -16.51
N THR A 244 12.53 -2.70 -16.20
CA THR A 244 11.20 -2.28 -15.73
C THR A 244 10.40 -1.78 -16.93
N LEU A 245 9.08 -1.89 -16.84
CA LEU A 245 8.09 -1.28 -17.73
C LEU A 245 7.04 -0.60 -16.85
N ASP A 246 6.58 0.58 -17.23
CA ASP A 246 5.61 1.38 -16.47
C ASP A 246 4.27 1.56 -17.23
N PRO A 247 3.28 0.68 -17.00
CA PRO A 247 1.95 0.77 -17.61
C PRO A 247 1.21 2.05 -17.25
N THR A 248 0.74 2.79 -18.25
CA THR A 248 -0.06 4.02 -18.04
C THR A 248 -1.26 4.09 -18.99
N SER A 249 -2.37 4.70 -18.57
CA SER A 249 -3.50 4.98 -19.46
C SER A 249 -3.16 6.19 -20.34
N LEU A 250 -3.50 6.10 -21.64
CA LEU A 250 -3.19 7.11 -22.65
C LEU A 250 -4.45 7.65 -23.35
N ASP A 251 -5.57 6.93 -23.30
CA ASP A 251 -6.83 7.29 -23.94
C ASP A 251 -7.97 6.40 -23.42
N GLY A 252 -9.11 6.99 -23.03
CA GLY A 252 -10.24 6.26 -22.42
C GLY A 252 -9.94 5.78 -20.98
N PRO A 253 -10.66 4.75 -20.50
CA PRO A 253 -11.62 3.92 -21.23
C PRO A 253 -12.85 4.68 -21.72
N THR A 254 -13.48 4.21 -22.80
CA THR A 254 -14.81 4.69 -23.21
C THR A 254 -15.87 4.25 -22.18
N PRO A 255 -17.01 4.95 -22.10
CA PRO A 255 -18.25 4.34 -21.63
C PRO A 255 -18.53 3.04 -22.38
N THR A 256 -19.27 2.11 -21.76
CA THR A 256 -19.77 0.93 -22.47
C THR A 256 -20.86 1.33 -23.47
N VAL A 257 -20.62 1.09 -24.76
CA VAL A 257 -21.51 1.44 -25.88
C VAL A 257 -22.14 0.18 -26.49
N PRO A 258 -23.48 0.06 -26.59
CA PRO A 258 -24.12 -1.01 -27.34
C PRO A 258 -23.90 -0.86 -28.84
N ILE A 259 -23.38 -1.90 -29.50
CA ILE A 259 -23.14 -1.96 -30.94
C ILE A 259 -23.82 -3.19 -31.56
N GLU A 260 -24.25 -3.07 -32.81
CA GLU A 260 -24.90 -4.14 -33.59
C GLU A 260 -24.42 -4.14 -35.06
N PRO A 261 -24.73 -5.17 -35.86
CA PRO A 261 -24.49 -5.16 -37.30
C PRO A 261 -25.29 -4.05 -38.02
N GLU A 262 -24.76 -3.56 -39.14
CA GLU A 262 -25.52 -2.71 -40.05
C GLU A 262 -26.74 -3.43 -40.66
N SER A 263 -27.78 -2.67 -41.06
CA SER A 263 -29.11 -3.20 -41.43
C SER A 263 -29.16 -4.26 -42.53
N ASP A 264 -28.11 -4.38 -43.34
CA ASP A 264 -28.04 -5.29 -44.50
C ASP A 264 -27.05 -6.45 -44.28
N VAL A 265 -26.53 -6.65 -43.05
CA VAL A 265 -25.63 -7.76 -42.67
C VAL A 265 -26.11 -8.50 -41.41
N GLU A 266 -25.80 -9.79 -41.30
CA GLU A 266 -26.19 -10.64 -40.16
C GLU A 266 -25.16 -10.60 -39.01
N SER A 267 -23.93 -10.17 -39.30
CA SER A 267 -22.81 -10.05 -38.36
C SER A 267 -21.90 -8.86 -38.71
N PHE A 268 -21.22 -8.30 -37.71
CA PHE A 268 -20.14 -7.32 -37.92
C PHE A 268 -18.75 -7.95 -37.74
N GLN A 269 -17.69 -7.26 -38.17
CA GLN A 269 -16.35 -7.82 -38.28
C GLN A 269 -15.33 -7.07 -37.44
N LEU A 270 -14.72 -7.78 -36.47
CA LEU A 270 -13.56 -7.33 -35.71
C LEU A 270 -12.29 -7.94 -36.31
N ARG A 271 -11.35 -7.09 -36.74
CA ARG A 271 -10.04 -7.51 -37.22
C ARG A 271 -8.99 -7.32 -36.11
N ILE A 272 -8.48 -8.43 -35.57
CA ILE A 272 -7.49 -8.47 -34.50
C ILE A 272 -6.10 -8.74 -35.10
N PRO A 273 -5.14 -7.79 -35.04
CA PRO A 273 -3.77 -7.99 -35.54
C PRO A 273 -2.99 -8.93 -34.60
N THR A 274 -2.26 -9.91 -35.15
CA THR A 274 -1.64 -10.99 -34.36
C THR A 274 -0.34 -11.53 -35.00
N HIS A 275 0.51 -12.15 -34.18
CA HIS A 275 1.62 -12.97 -34.64
C HIS A 275 1.28 -14.45 -34.88
N SER A 276 0.10 -14.91 -34.48
CA SER A 276 -0.30 -16.32 -34.56
C SER A 276 -1.84 -16.51 -34.65
N PRO A 277 -2.45 -16.28 -35.83
CA PRO A 277 -3.89 -16.43 -36.04
C PRO A 277 -4.46 -17.76 -35.52
N ALA A 278 -3.72 -18.86 -35.71
CA ALA A 278 -4.14 -20.20 -35.28
C ALA A 278 -4.47 -20.32 -33.78
N VAL A 279 -3.87 -19.49 -32.89
CA VAL A 279 -4.21 -19.50 -31.45
C VAL A 279 -5.55 -18.81 -31.22
N TRP A 280 -5.80 -17.69 -31.91
CA TRP A 280 -7.09 -17.02 -31.89
C TRP A 280 -8.18 -17.90 -32.50
N THR A 281 -7.90 -18.63 -33.58
CA THR A 281 -8.81 -19.64 -34.17
C THR A 281 -9.08 -20.82 -33.22
N GLU A 282 -8.09 -21.29 -32.46
CA GLU A 282 -8.26 -22.37 -31.47
C GLU A 282 -9.11 -21.95 -30.27
N ILE A 283 -9.02 -20.67 -29.86
CA ILE A 283 -9.77 -20.12 -28.71
C ILE A 283 -11.19 -19.69 -29.10
N ILE A 284 -11.33 -18.87 -30.16
CA ILE A 284 -12.62 -18.33 -30.61
C ILE A 284 -13.43 -19.38 -31.37
N GLY A 285 -12.77 -20.26 -32.11
CA GLY A 285 -13.40 -21.24 -33.01
C GLY A 285 -13.83 -20.65 -34.36
N THR A 286 -14.35 -21.51 -35.24
CA THR A 286 -14.75 -21.17 -36.62
C THR A 286 -16.28 -21.24 -36.84
N GLU A 287 -17.05 -21.50 -35.80
CA GLU A 287 -18.51 -21.61 -35.81
C GLU A 287 -19.06 -20.99 -34.52
N THR A 288 -20.14 -20.19 -34.57
CA THR A 288 -20.63 -19.35 -33.45
C THR A 288 -21.19 -20.09 -32.23
N GLY A 289 -21.02 -21.41 -32.18
CA GLY A 289 -21.30 -22.27 -31.03
C GLY A 289 -20.12 -23.15 -30.59
N VAL A 290 -18.91 -22.91 -31.10
CA VAL A 290 -17.67 -23.65 -30.80
C VAL A 290 -16.59 -22.65 -30.40
N GLY A 291 -16.08 -22.72 -29.18
CA GLY A 291 -15.17 -21.69 -28.66
C GLY A 291 -15.95 -20.57 -27.97
N GLU A 292 -15.92 -19.36 -28.52
CA GLU A 292 -16.63 -18.18 -28.00
C GLU A 292 -18.06 -18.09 -28.59
N PRO A 293 -19.13 -18.11 -27.78
CA PRO A 293 -20.50 -18.05 -28.32
C PRO A 293 -20.78 -16.74 -29.08
N ASN A 294 -21.57 -16.82 -30.17
CA ASN A 294 -21.90 -15.68 -31.06
C ASN A 294 -20.69 -15.06 -31.80
N ALA A 295 -19.51 -15.67 -31.73
CA ALA A 295 -18.30 -15.22 -32.41
C ALA A 295 -17.69 -16.36 -33.24
N ALA A 296 -17.16 -16.07 -34.43
CA ALA A 296 -16.52 -17.06 -35.28
C ALA A 296 -15.36 -16.47 -36.08
N VAL A 297 -14.23 -17.18 -36.18
CA VAL A 297 -13.11 -16.76 -37.01
C VAL A 297 -13.41 -16.99 -38.49
N ASN A 298 -13.41 -15.90 -39.25
CA ASN A 298 -13.48 -15.92 -40.70
C ASN A 298 -12.11 -16.24 -41.29
N GLU A 299 -11.81 -17.52 -41.50
CA GLU A 299 -10.55 -17.96 -42.10
C GLU A 299 -10.30 -17.36 -43.50
N SER A 300 -11.36 -16.98 -44.24
CA SER A 300 -11.24 -16.46 -45.61
C SER A 300 -10.80 -14.99 -45.67
N LEU A 301 -11.03 -14.23 -44.60
CA LEU A 301 -10.61 -12.83 -44.44
C LEU A 301 -9.38 -12.68 -43.52
N SER A 302 -9.03 -13.74 -42.79
CA SER A 302 -7.84 -13.82 -41.94
C SER A 302 -6.53 -13.96 -42.75
N SER A 303 -5.40 -13.70 -42.09
CA SER A 303 -4.06 -13.68 -42.71
C SER A 303 -2.94 -13.91 -41.70
N ASP A 304 -1.71 -14.19 -42.15
CA ASP A 304 -0.48 -14.36 -41.33
C ASP A 304 -0.14 -13.18 -40.37
N ARG A 305 -0.91 -12.08 -40.41
CA ARG A 305 -0.75 -10.88 -39.57
C ARG A 305 -2.01 -10.47 -38.80
N ALA A 306 -3.18 -11.06 -39.07
CA ALA A 306 -4.44 -10.69 -38.42
C ALA A 306 -5.48 -11.79 -38.55
N VAL A 307 -6.28 -12.00 -37.50
CA VAL A 307 -7.51 -12.79 -37.54
C VAL A 307 -8.70 -11.85 -37.74
N VAL A 308 -9.74 -12.29 -38.46
CA VAL A 308 -11.02 -11.59 -38.57
C VAL A 308 -12.08 -12.44 -37.87
N VAL A 309 -12.86 -11.81 -37.01
CA VAL A 309 -13.93 -12.43 -36.23
C VAL A 309 -15.27 -11.85 -36.68
N ASP A 310 -16.15 -12.69 -37.20
CA ASP A 310 -17.56 -12.38 -37.41
C ASP A 310 -18.28 -12.45 -36.05
N LEU A 311 -19.07 -11.42 -35.71
CA LEU A 311 -19.74 -11.23 -34.43
C LEU A 311 -21.25 -11.04 -34.66
N GLU A 312 -22.07 -11.93 -34.10
CA GLU A 312 -23.53 -11.98 -34.28
C GLU A 312 -24.27 -11.19 -33.17
N GLY A 313 -25.27 -10.40 -33.57
CA GLY A 313 -26.18 -9.70 -32.66
C GLY A 313 -25.60 -8.45 -31.99
N GLU A 314 -26.25 -7.97 -30.91
CA GLU A 314 -25.80 -6.80 -30.15
C GLU A 314 -24.70 -7.16 -29.14
N TRP A 315 -23.64 -6.34 -29.09
CA TRP A 315 -22.50 -6.46 -28.20
C TRP A 315 -22.23 -5.16 -27.43
N ARG A 316 -21.62 -5.28 -26.25
CA ARG A 316 -21.17 -4.15 -25.42
C ARG A 316 -19.71 -3.83 -25.68
N LEU A 317 -19.46 -2.80 -26.47
CA LEU A 317 -18.11 -2.30 -26.77
C LEU A 317 -17.58 -1.41 -25.64
N GLN A 318 -16.33 -1.63 -25.25
CA GLN A 318 -15.51 -0.69 -24.49
C GLN A 318 -14.11 -0.65 -25.11
N MET A 319 -13.51 0.55 -25.21
CA MET A 319 -12.19 0.74 -25.81
C MET A 319 -11.29 1.54 -24.88
N SER A 320 -9.99 1.23 -24.88
CA SER A 320 -8.98 2.01 -24.14
C SER A 320 -7.62 1.94 -24.84
N ARG A 321 -6.70 2.81 -24.44
CA ARG A 321 -5.30 2.77 -24.88
C ARG A 321 -4.34 2.82 -23.71
N VAL A 322 -3.41 1.87 -23.69
CA VAL A 322 -2.42 1.74 -22.62
C VAL A 322 -1.00 1.86 -23.21
N GLY A 323 -0.14 2.62 -22.54
CA GLY A 323 1.28 2.70 -22.83
C GLY A 323 2.05 1.60 -22.10
N TYR A 324 2.97 0.93 -22.79
CA TYR A 324 3.81 -0.10 -22.17
C TYR A 324 4.89 0.46 -21.21
N ASP A 325 5.30 1.71 -21.39
CA ASP A 325 6.43 2.31 -20.65
C ASP A 325 6.29 3.85 -20.65
N GLY A 326 5.19 4.32 -20.07
CA GLY A 326 4.71 5.69 -20.24
C GLY A 326 4.35 6.04 -21.70
N GLY A 327 4.33 7.35 -21.99
CA GLY A 327 4.21 7.90 -23.35
C GLY A 327 3.19 9.04 -23.48
N THR A 328 2.99 9.49 -24.71
CA THR A 328 1.88 10.36 -25.12
C THR A 328 1.37 9.90 -26.50
N VAL A 329 0.16 10.32 -26.89
CA VAL A 329 -0.44 9.98 -28.18
C VAL A 329 -0.94 11.22 -28.90
N ASP A 330 -0.81 11.26 -30.23
CA ASP A 330 -1.19 12.42 -31.05
C ASP A 330 -2.72 12.65 -31.11
N ARG A 331 -3.52 11.68 -30.66
CA ARG A 331 -4.99 11.72 -30.61
C ARG A 331 -5.53 10.86 -29.48
N THR A 332 -6.58 11.36 -28.82
CA THR A 332 -7.36 10.64 -27.79
C THR A 332 -8.81 10.44 -28.24
N PRO A 333 -9.10 9.59 -29.26
CA PRO A 333 -10.48 9.34 -29.68
C PRO A 333 -11.38 8.76 -28.59
N PHE A 334 -10.86 7.95 -27.66
CA PHE A 334 -11.69 7.24 -26.67
C PHE A 334 -12.19 8.15 -25.56
N SER A 335 -11.34 9.06 -25.05
CA SER A 335 -11.75 10.07 -24.04
C SER A 335 -12.83 11.04 -24.55
N ASN A 336 -12.99 11.15 -25.87
CA ASN A 336 -13.97 12.03 -26.50
C ASN A 336 -15.36 11.37 -26.68
N VAL A 337 -15.47 10.06 -26.48
CA VAL A 337 -16.75 9.34 -26.50
C VAL A 337 -17.38 9.41 -25.12
N SER A 338 -18.43 10.21 -24.99
CA SER A 338 -19.17 10.42 -23.74
C SER A 338 -20.56 9.80 -23.80
N ARG A 339 -21.22 9.68 -22.64
CA ARG A 339 -22.68 9.52 -22.61
C ARG A 339 -23.36 10.89 -22.70
N VAL A 340 -24.46 10.94 -23.42
CA VAL A 340 -25.43 12.04 -23.33
C VAL A 340 -26.28 11.76 -22.10
N ASP A 341 -26.01 12.49 -21.01
CA ASP A 341 -26.94 12.50 -19.89
C ASP A 341 -28.24 13.21 -20.32
N GLU A 342 -29.40 12.60 -20.02
CA GLU A 342 -30.71 13.19 -20.32
C GLU A 342 -31.08 14.32 -19.33
N ARG A 343 -30.15 15.23 -19.06
CA ARG A 343 -30.38 16.55 -18.45
C ARG A 343 -29.35 17.58 -18.92
N SER A 344 -29.81 18.83 -18.92
CA SER A 344 -29.03 20.03 -19.20
C SER A 344 -28.52 20.20 -20.64
N GLN A 345 -29.24 21.04 -21.39
CA GLN A 345 -28.58 21.97 -22.32
C GLN A 345 -27.76 22.99 -21.49
N ALA A 346 -26.65 22.54 -20.90
CA ALA A 346 -25.55 23.42 -20.56
C ALA A 346 -24.67 23.56 -21.81
N GLY A 347 -24.07 24.73 -22.02
CA GLY A 347 -23.11 24.91 -23.11
C GLY A 347 -21.83 24.13 -22.83
N ASN A 348 -21.11 23.74 -23.88
CA ASN A 348 -19.70 23.35 -23.76
C ASN A 348 -18.85 24.62 -23.54
N GLU A 349 -19.05 25.24 -22.38
CA GLU A 349 -18.11 26.14 -21.74
C GLU A 349 -17.40 25.34 -20.64
N SER A 350 -16.14 25.67 -20.36
CA SER A 350 -15.37 24.97 -19.33
C SER A 350 -15.94 25.29 -17.96
N SER A 351 -16.82 24.44 -17.42
CA SER A 351 -17.26 24.51 -16.03
C SER A 351 -16.05 24.58 -15.13
N ALA A 352 -15.87 25.75 -14.54
CA ALA A 352 -14.77 26.04 -13.65
C ALA A 352 -15.28 25.73 -12.25
N PHE A 353 -14.62 24.82 -11.55
CA PHE A 353 -15.12 24.20 -10.32
C PHE A 353 -15.05 25.18 -9.16
N LEU A 354 -15.96 25.06 -8.19
CA LEU A 354 -15.85 25.68 -6.88
C LEU A 354 -16.01 24.57 -5.84
N THR A 355 -14.93 24.26 -5.13
CA THR A 355 -14.86 23.26 -4.06
C THR A 355 -14.88 23.99 -2.73
N GLU A 356 -15.76 23.62 -1.81
CA GLU A 356 -15.88 24.26 -0.48
C GLU A 356 -16.11 23.19 0.60
N TRP A 357 -15.34 23.24 1.69
CA TRP A 357 -15.66 22.51 2.92
C TRP A 357 -16.87 23.12 3.62
N GLU A 358 -17.65 22.32 4.36
CA GLU A 358 -18.76 22.86 5.17
C GLU A 358 -18.33 23.74 6.36
N THR A 359 -17.02 23.82 6.64
CA THR A 359 -16.43 24.69 7.67
C THR A 359 -14.96 25.01 7.37
N ASP A 360 -14.52 26.24 7.67
CA ASP A 360 -13.11 26.66 7.61
C ASP A 360 -12.22 25.89 8.61
N SER A 361 -12.80 25.39 9.72
CA SER A 361 -12.04 24.74 10.78
C SER A 361 -12.85 23.76 11.63
N ILE A 362 -12.15 22.80 12.24
CA ILE A 362 -12.69 21.84 13.20
C ILE A 362 -11.66 21.52 14.30
N THR A 363 -12.17 21.14 15.47
CA THR A 363 -11.38 20.51 16.55
C THR A 363 -11.90 19.08 16.74
N ILE A 364 -11.00 18.10 16.78
CA ILE A 364 -11.33 16.69 17.00
C ILE A 364 -10.64 16.24 18.30
N PRO A 365 -11.29 15.49 19.20
CA PRO A 365 -10.64 14.92 20.38
C PRO A 365 -9.49 13.97 20.05
N GLU A 366 -8.49 13.85 20.93
CA GLU A 366 -7.45 12.82 20.82
C GLU A 366 -8.09 11.42 20.77
N GLY A 367 -7.66 10.59 19.81
CA GLY A 367 -8.23 9.26 19.58
C GLY A 367 -9.48 9.24 18.69
N GLY A 368 -10.18 10.37 18.54
CA GLY A 368 -11.52 10.46 17.94
C GLY A 368 -11.59 10.40 16.41
N SER A 369 -12.81 10.52 15.88
CA SER A 369 -13.08 10.62 14.44
C SER A 369 -14.41 11.35 14.18
N THR A 370 -14.51 12.07 13.07
CA THR A 370 -15.74 12.79 12.67
C THR A 370 -16.07 12.57 11.19
N SER A 371 -17.26 12.98 10.75
CA SER A 371 -17.65 13.13 9.34
C SER A 371 -17.65 14.60 8.95
N LEU A 372 -17.36 14.90 7.68
CA LEU A 372 -17.38 16.23 7.10
C LEU A 372 -17.93 16.19 5.67
N ASN A 373 -18.72 17.19 5.27
CA ASN A 373 -19.11 17.38 3.87
C ASN A 373 -18.17 18.33 3.12
N VAL A 374 -18.01 18.06 1.82
CA VAL A 374 -17.46 18.98 0.82
C VAL A 374 -18.46 19.13 -0.31
N THR A 375 -18.73 20.37 -0.71
CA THR A 375 -19.55 20.71 -1.87
C THR A 375 -18.70 21.06 -3.08
N VAL A 376 -19.19 20.71 -4.28
CA VAL A 376 -18.64 21.10 -5.57
C VAL A 376 -19.74 21.69 -6.45
N THR A 377 -19.57 22.95 -6.84
CA THR A 377 -20.50 23.68 -7.71
C THR A 377 -19.79 24.25 -8.93
N ASP A 378 -20.54 24.69 -9.94
CA ASP A 378 -20.00 25.51 -11.03
C ASP A 378 -19.77 26.95 -10.52
N ARG A 379 -18.52 27.43 -10.59
CA ARG A 379 -18.08 28.74 -10.08
C ARG A 379 -18.75 29.93 -10.80
N ALA A 380 -19.38 29.73 -11.96
CA ALA A 380 -20.08 30.76 -12.72
C ALA A 380 -21.60 30.76 -12.53
N THR A 381 -22.23 29.59 -12.33
CA THR A 381 -23.70 29.51 -12.15
C THR A 381 -24.15 29.25 -10.70
N GLY A 382 -23.31 28.60 -9.89
CA GLY A 382 -23.64 28.08 -8.56
C GLY A 382 -24.45 26.78 -8.57
N ASP A 383 -24.60 26.12 -9.73
CA ASP A 383 -25.30 24.84 -9.82
C ASP A 383 -24.45 23.69 -9.23
N PRO A 384 -25.06 22.70 -8.53
CA PRO A 384 -24.36 21.56 -7.94
C PRO A 384 -23.82 20.61 -9.03
N ILE A 385 -22.50 20.39 -9.05
CA ILE A 385 -21.88 19.43 -9.96
C ILE A 385 -21.96 18.04 -9.32
N SER A 386 -22.81 17.17 -9.86
CA SER A 386 -22.85 15.75 -9.48
C SER A 386 -21.74 14.95 -10.19
N ASN A 387 -21.30 13.86 -9.55
CA ASN A 387 -20.23 12.97 -10.02
C ASN A 387 -18.86 13.66 -10.22
N ALA A 388 -18.63 14.81 -9.56
CA ALA A 388 -17.30 15.43 -9.49
C ALA A 388 -16.42 14.64 -8.52
N THR A 389 -15.26 14.19 -8.99
CA THR A 389 -14.26 13.48 -8.17
C THR A 389 -13.52 14.48 -7.28
N ILE A 390 -13.67 14.34 -5.96
CA ILE A 390 -12.94 15.12 -4.94
C ILE A 390 -11.80 14.25 -4.40
N ASN A 391 -10.57 14.78 -4.39
CA ASN A 391 -9.44 14.16 -3.70
C ASN A 391 -9.14 14.88 -2.38
N TYR A 392 -9.06 14.09 -1.31
CA TYR A 392 -8.81 14.52 0.07
C TYR A 392 -7.37 14.20 0.48
N SER A 393 -6.64 15.19 0.98
CA SER A 393 -5.28 15.01 1.52
C SER A 393 -5.04 15.87 2.76
N ASN A 394 -3.99 15.60 3.53
CA ASN A 394 -3.61 16.47 4.65
C ASN A 394 -2.12 16.75 4.73
N ALA A 395 -1.77 17.87 5.34
CA ALA A 395 -0.41 18.24 5.73
C ALA A 395 -0.39 18.61 7.21
N ARG A 396 0.58 18.08 7.97
CA ARG A 396 0.80 18.47 9.37
C ARG A 396 1.39 19.87 9.45
N THR A 397 0.80 20.72 10.29
CA THR A 397 1.31 22.04 10.68
C THR A 397 2.07 22.00 12.01
N ALA A 398 1.58 21.25 13.01
CA ALA A 398 2.25 21.04 14.31
C ALA A 398 2.06 19.61 14.85
N GLY A 399 2.84 19.25 15.87
CA GLY A 399 2.67 18.00 16.62
C GLY A 399 3.39 16.77 16.04
N SER A 400 2.92 15.56 16.40
CA SER A 400 3.60 14.28 16.11
C SER A 400 2.73 13.08 15.72
N GLY A 401 1.43 13.06 16.04
CA GLY A 401 0.49 11.97 15.71
C GLY A 401 0.09 11.93 14.23
N ARG A 402 -1.09 11.40 13.86
CA ARG A 402 -1.60 11.45 12.47
C ARG A 402 -3.12 11.59 12.40
N VAL A 403 -3.59 12.29 11.35
CA VAL A 403 -4.98 12.23 10.89
C VAL A 403 -5.08 11.64 9.49
N ARG A 404 -6.25 11.06 9.15
CA ARG A 404 -6.48 10.35 7.88
C ARG A 404 -7.89 10.64 7.37
N PHE A 405 -8.03 11.02 6.10
CA PHE A 405 -9.33 11.05 5.42
C PHE A 405 -9.72 9.64 4.93
N ARG A 406 -10.99 9.29 5.04
CA ARG A 406 -11.59 8.05 4.55
C ARG A 406 -12.97 8.32 3.93
N PRO A 407 -13.17 8.08 2.62
CA PRO A 407 -12.14 7.68 1.66
C PRO A 407 -11.12 8.81 1.40
N THR A 408 -10.02 8.52 0.70
CA THR A 408 -9.12 9.57 0.18
C THR A 408 -9.67 10.25 -1.08
N THR A 409 -10.68 9.65 -1.70
CA THR A 409 -11.35 10.14 -2.90
C THR A 409 -12.82 9.69 -2.87
N ASP A 410 -13.79 10.58 -3.13
CA ASP A 410 -15.19 10.23 -3.40
C ASP A 410 -15.72 11.06 -4.60
N ARG A 411 -16.90 10.70 -5.11
CA ARG A 411 -17.61 11.49 -6.13
C ARG A 411 -18.90 12.09 -5.58
N THR A 412 -19.15 13.35 -5.89
CA THR A 412 -20.33 14.09 -5.40
C THR A 412 -21.66 13.50 -5.85
N ARG A 413 -22.68 13.69 -5.01
CA ARG A 413 -24.08 13.30 -5.23
C ARG A 413 -24.92 14.55 -4.93
N ASP A 414 -25.60 15.09 -5.95
CA ASP A 414 -26.30 16.39 -5.87
C ASP A 414 -25.37 17.54 -5.39
N GLY A 415 -24.11 17.53 -5.86
CA GLY A 415 -23.11 18.53 -5.52
C GLY A 415 -22.35 18.33 -4.21
N ALA A 416 -22.64 17.30 -3.39
CA ALA A 416 -21.98 17.08 -2.11
C ALA A 416 -21.35 15.67 -1.97
N ALA A 417 -20.28 15.53 -1.21
CA ALA A 417 -19.71 14.26 -0.77
C ALA A 417 -19.32 14.30 0.71
N GLU A 418 -19.48 13.19 1.41
CA GLU A 418 -19.13 13.02 2.83
C GLU A 418 -17.78 12.27 2.95
N VAL A 419 -16.91 12.78 3.82
CA VAL A 419 -15.61 12.15 4.15
C VAL A 419 -15.44 12.05 5.66
N SER A 420 -15.01 10.88 6.14
CA SER A 420 -14.63 10.72 7.54
C SER A 420 -13.18 11.16 7.76
N LEU A 421 -12.95 11.93 8.82
CA LEU A 421 -11.64 12.35 9.29
C LEU A 421 -11.32 11.62 10.60
N ASP A 422 -10.42 10.64 10.50
CA ASP A 422 -9.91 9.80 11.60
C ASP A 422 -8.69 10.47 12.24
N ALA A 423 -8.73 10.63 13.57
CA ALA A 423 -7.65 11.16 14.41
C ALA A 423 -7.19 10.15 15.49
N THR A 424 -7.42 8.85 15.31
CA THR A 424 -7.05 7.79 16.27
C THR A 424 -5.54 7.62 16.45
N ASP A 425 -4.72 8.07 15.48
CA ASP A 425 -3.26 8.15 15.60
C ASP A 425 -2.77 9.53 16.11
N ALA A 426 -3.67 10.49 16.38
CA ALA A 426 -3.32 11.88 16.71
C ALA A 426 -3.06 12.09 18.21
N VAL A 427 -2.52 13.26 18.59
CA VAL A 427 -2.22 13.64 19.98
C VAL A 427 -2.70 15.07 20.25
N GLU A 428 -3.13 15.38 21.47
CA GLU A 428 -3.52 16.72 21.92
C GLU A 428 -2.50 17.80 21.47
N ASN A 429 -3.00 18.93 20.96
CA ASN A 429 -2.22 20.04 20.39
C ASN A 429 -1.47 19.72 19.07
N ASP A 430 -1.67 18.56 18.45
CA ASP A 430 -1.40 18.38 17.02
C ASP A 430 -2.27 19.35 16.19
N SER A 431 -1.78 19.79 15.01
CA SER A 431 -2.61 20.51 14.04
C SER A 431 -2.23 20.23 12.59
N TYR A 432 -3.22 20.29 11.71
CA TYR A 432 -3.14 19.89 10.30
C TYR A 432 -3.94 20.85 9.42
N LEU A 433 -3.58 20.89 8.13
CA LEU A 433 -4.43 21.42 7.07
C LEU A 433 -4.98 20.23 6.26
N GLY A 434 -6.30 20.14 6.13
CA GLY A 434 -6.97 19.23 5.21
C GLY A 434 -7.28 19.93 3.89
N TYR A 435 -7.04 19.28 2.77
CA TYR A 435 -7.26 19.80 1.43
C TYR A 435 -8.32 18.95 0.72
N ALA A 436 -9.33 19.60 0.15
CA ALA A 436 -10.23 19.00 -0.81
C ALA A 436 -9.97 19.63 -2.18
N THR A 437 -9.91 18.82 -3.23
CA THR A 437 -9.53 19.25 -4.59
C THR A 437 -10.42 18.60 -5.64
N ALA A 438 -11.04 19.39 -6.52
CA ALA A 438 -11.85 18.92 -7.64
C ALA A 438 -11.70 19.85 -8.85
N GLY A 439 -11.50 19.27 -10.04
CA GLY A 439 -11.33 20.04 -11.28
C GLY A 439 -10.14 21.00 -11.26
N ASP A 440 -10.40 22.29 -11.42
CA ASP A 440 -9.41 23.38 -11.35
C ASP A 440 -9.32 24.08 -9.98
N ASP A 441 -9.98 23.55 -8.94
CA ASP A 441 -10.19 24.24 -7.67
C ASP A 441 -9.80 23.41 -6.43
N ALA A 442 -9.53 24.10 -5.31
CA ALA A 442 -9.02 23.50 -4.09
C ALA A 442 -9.30 24.35 -2.84
N ASP A 443 -9.77 23.72 -1.76
CA ASP A 443 -10.12 24.39 -0.50
C ASP A 443 -9.54 23.69 0.74
N VAL A 444 -9.35 24.45 1.83
CA VAL A 444 -8.42 24.15 2.93
C VAL A 444 -9.05 24.28 4.33
N LEU A 445 -9.40 23.14 4.91
CA LEU A 445 -9.85 22.98 6.28
C LEU A 445 -8.69 23.08 7.30
N SER A 446 -8.88 23.83 8.37
CA SER A 446 -7.96 23.85 9.53
C SER A 446 -8.39 22.84 10.61
N VAL A 447 -7.56 21.82 10.87
CA VAL A 447 -7.86 20.74 11.83
C VAL A 447 -6.95 20.87 13.06
N ASN A 448 -7.55 20.91 14.24
CA ASN A 448 -6.84 20.93 15.53
C ASN A 448 -7.22 19.71 16.36
N ILE A 449 -6.30 19.21 17.19
CA ILE A 449 -6.57 18.08 18.08
C ILE A 449 -6.70 18.59 19.53
N GLY A 450 -7.88 18.36 20.10
CA GLY A 450 -8.20 18.68 21.50
C GLY A 450 -7.80 17.54 22.45
N PRO A 451 -8.15 17.65 23.75
CA PRO A 451 -8.00 16.55 24.69
C PRO A 451 -8.80 15.31 24.24
N PRO A 452 -8.50 14.11 24.75
CA PRO A 452 -9.32 12.93 24.48
C PRO A 452 -10.75 13.12 24.99
N GLU A 453 -11.72 12.42 24.39
CA GLU A 453 -13.07 12.40 24.94
C GLU A 453 -13.05 11.74 26.32
N SER A 454 -13.57 12.45 27.32
CA SER A 454 -13.83 11.87 28.63
C SER A 454 -14.94 10.84 28.50
N THR A 455 -14.76 9.70 29.17
CA THR A 455 -15.82 8.69 29.32
C THR A 455 -16.57 8.85 30.64
N GLN A 456 -16.33 9.94 31.38
CA GLN A 456 -17.06 10.26 32.60
C GLN A 456 -18.42 10.88 32.23
N ALA A 457 -19.48 10.45 32.89
CA ALA A 457 -20.76 11.15 32.80
C ALA A 457 -20.71 12.48 33.56
N LEU A 458 -19.87 12.58 34.61
CA LEU A 458 -19.78 13.73 35.52
C LEU A 458 -18.50 14.54 35.30
N GLU A 459 -18.55 15.52 34.40
CA GLU A 459 -17.41 16.37 34.04
C GLU A 459 -17.13 17.48 35.07
N PRO A 460 -15.85 17.75 35.42
CA PRO A 460 -15.48 18.87 36.30
C PRO A 460 -15.67 20.24 35.63
N VAL A 461 -16.32 21.17 36.33
CA VAL A 461 -16.63 22.53 35.80
C VAL A 461 -15.79 23.62 36.46
N ALA A 462 -15.74 23.64 37.80
CA ALA A 462 -15.05 24.67 38.58
C ALA A 462 -14.77 24.17 40.00
N VAL A 463 -13.74 24.70 40.66
CA VAL A 463 -13.40 24.36 42.06
C VAL A 463 -13.11 25.64 42.85
N ASP A 464 -13.61 25.70 44.08
CA ASP A 464 -13.26 26.71 45.08
C ASP A 464 -12.92 26.01 46.40
N THR A 465 -11.74 26.28 46.94
CA THR A 465 -11.27 25.64 48.17
C THR A 465 -11.00 26.66 49.24
N SER A 466 -11.64 26.48 50.39
CA SER A 466 -11.27 27.17 51.62
C SER A 466 -10.59 26.19 52.57
N ASN A 467 -9.86 26.73 53.55
CA ASN A 467 -9.01 26.03 54.54
C ASN A 467 -9.36 24.56 54.88
N SER A 468 -10.65 24.25 55.06
CA SER A 468 -11.17 22.95 55.50
C SER A 468 -12.47 22.56 54.77
N VAL A 469 -12.74 23.13 53.59
CA VAL A 469 -13.92 22.84 52.75
C VAL A 469 -13.49 22.77 51.29
N LEU A 470 -13.79 21.65 50.64
CA LEU A 470 -13.69 21.46 49.20
C LEU A 470 -15.06 21.71 48.58
N ASN A 471 -15.22 22.83 47.89
CA ASN A 471 -16.39 23.10 47.05
C ASN A 471 -15.99 22.90 45.58
N PHE A 472 -16.82 22.22 44.81
CA PHE A 472 -16.64 22.18 43.35
C PHE A 472 -17.96 21.99 42.62
N GLN A 473 -17.93 22.30 41.33
CA GLN A 473 -19.04 22.08 40.41
C GLN A 473 -18.67 20.98 39.42
N MET A 474 -19.63 20.10 39.17
CA MET A 474 -19.54 19.07 38.14
C MET A 474 -20.85 19.03 37.35
N ARG A 475 -20.80 18.59 36.10
CA ARG A 475 -21.95 18.57 35.19
C ARG A 475 -22.17 17.18 34.64
N ASN A 476 -23.43 16.73 34.60
CA ASN A 476 -23.77 15.54 33.85
C ASN A 476 -23.77 15.89 32.35
N ASP A 477 -22.72 15.51 31.61
CA ASP A 477 -22.62 15.72 30.16
C ASP A 477 -23.08 14.50 29.34
N GLY A 478 -23.49 13.41 30.01
CA GLY A 478 -24.12 12.25 29.39
C GLY A 478 -25.59 12.49 28.98
N GLU A 479 -26.13 11.59 28.15
CA GLU A 479 -27.52 11.68 27.65
C GLU A 479 -28.59 11.20 28.64
N GLU A 480 -28.22 10.49 29.71
CA GLU A 480 -29.14 9.91 30.71
C GLU A 480 -28.95 10.50 32.11
N THR A 481 -29.99 10.43 32.96
CA THR A 481 -29.90 10.82 34.38
C THR A 481 -29.03 9.83 35.15
N VAL A 482 -28.01 10.32 35.85
CA VAL A 482 -27.16 9.49 36.72
C VAL A 482 -27.60 9.58 38.19
N THR A 483 -27.44 8.48 38.94
CA THR A 483 -27.70 8.41 40.38
C THR A 483 -26.42 8.09 41.14
N ILE A 484 -26.01 8.92 42.10
CA ILE A 484 -24.83 8.70 42.94
C ILE A 484 -25.25 8.01 44.24
N GLU A 485 -24.69 6.83 44.52
CA GLU A 485 -25.02 6.00 45.70
C GLU A 485 -23.90 5.90 46.75
N GLU A 486 -22.63 5.98 46.34
CA GLU A 486 -21.47 6.08 47.24
C GLU A 486 -20.52 7.21 46.84
N PHE A 487 -19.73 7.67 47.81
CA PHE A 487 -18.57 8.54 47.59
C PHE A 487 -17.33 8.00 48.31
N ALA A 488 -16.16 8.41 47.85
CA ALA A 488 -14.89 8.30 48.55
C ALA A 488 -14.05 9.56 48.34
N VAL A 489 -13.18 9.87 49.30
CA VAL A 489 -12.18 10.93 49.15
C VAL A 489 -10.82 10.36 49.56
N ASP A 490 -9.78 10.57 48.76
CA ASP A 490 -8.38 10.26 49.10
C ASP A 490 -7.58 11.57 49.12
N THR A 491 -7.05 11.93 50.30
CA THR A 491 -6.09 13.03 50.48
C THR A 491 -4.75 12.53 51.02
N THR A 492 -4.46 11.23 50.94
CA THR A 492 -3.24 10.63 51.53
C THR A 492 -1.94 11.17 50.93
N ARG A 493 -2.00 11.69 49.69
CA ARG A 493 -0.89 12.35 48.98
C ARG A 493 -0.57 13.73 49.57
N ILE A 494 -1.55 14.40 50.17
CA ILE A 494 -1.34 15.60 51.01
C ILE A 494 -0.91 15.17 52.42
N GLN A 495 -1.75 14.40 53.11
CA GLN A 495 -1.48 13.91 54.47
C GLN A 495 -2.26 12.63 54.78
N SER A 496 -1.55 11.60 55.26
CA SER A 496 -2.14 10.35 55.74
C SER A 496 -2.97 10.54 57.01
N GLY A 497 -4.18 9.99 57.05
CA GLY A 497 -5.04 10.00 58.25
C GLY A 497 -5.83 11.30 58.44
N ASN A 498 -6.04 12.06 57.37
CA ASN A 498 -7.03 13.13 57.32
C ASN A 498 -8.46 12.54 57.32
N PHE A 499 -9.43 13.29 57.83
CA PHE A 499 -10.84 12.88 57.89
C PHE A 499 -11.77 14.09 57.90
N ILE A 500 -13.05 13.83 57.69
CA ILE A 500 -14.14 14.80 57.55
C ILE A 500 -15.09 14.62 58.74
N GLU A 501 -15.34 15.67 59.53
CA GLU A 501 -16.21 15.61 60.73
C GLU A 501 -17.19 16.78 60.88
N SER A 502 -18.50 16.52 61.02
CA SER A 502 -19.46 17.58 61.38
C SER A 502 -19.51 17.80 62.89
N SER A 503 -19.24 19.04 63.32
CA SER A 503 -19.41 19.49 64.71
C SER A 503 -20.78 20.14 64.98
N SER A 504 -21.64 20.18 63.96
CA SER A 504 -22.92 20.90 63.94
C SER A 504 -24.06 19.99 63.45
N SER A 505 -25.21 20.59 63.10
CA SER A 505 -26.35 19.88 62.49
C SER A 505 -26.19 19.65 60.99
N ASP A 506 -25.05 19.98 60.41
CA ASP A 506 -24.89 20.18 58.97
C ASP A 506 -24.28 18.93 58.33
N ASP A 507 -24.54 18.69 57.04
CA ASP A 507 -24.03 17.54 56.30
C ASP A 507 -22.54 17.69 56.00
N GLU A 508 -21.75 16.62 56.23
CA GLU A 508 -20.33 16.55 55.85
C GLU A 508 -20.13 16.53 54.33
N LEU A 509 -21.07 15.94 53.57
CA LEU A 509 -21.14 16.03 52.12
C LEU A 509 -22.56 16.39 51.66
N GLU A 510 -22.66 17.37 50.76
CA GLU A 510 -23.92 17.86 50.17
C GLU A 510 -23.74 18.10 48.66
N ILE A 511 -24.67 17.61 47.84
CA ILE A 511 -24.70 17.75 46.38
C ILE A 511 -26.00 18.48 46.01
N THR A 512 -25.88 19.72 45.53
CA THR A 512 -27.02 20.63 45.32
C THR A 512 -27.18 21.08 43.88
N GLY A 513 -28.41 21.39 43.49
CA GLY A 513 -28.75 21.86 42.14
C GLY A 513 -29.09 20.73 41.17
N SER A 514 -29.50 19.59 41.70
CA SER A 514 -29.85 18.37 40.97
C SER A 514 -31.38 18.17 40.90
N THR A 515 -31.84 17.04 40.35
CA THR A 515 -33.27 16.67 40.41
C THR A 515 -33.65 16.16 41.80
N THR A 516 -32.76 15.42 42.46
CA THR A 516 -32.90 14.95 43.84
C THR A 516 -31.56 15.16 44.54
N ASP A 517 -31.46 16.18 45.40
CA ASP A 517 -30.19 16.58 46.03
C ASP A 517 -29.63 15.49 46.96
N GLY A 518 -28.32 15.29 46.90
CA GLY A 518 -27.60 14.24 47.60
C GLY A 518 -27.00 14.71 48.92
N LEU A 519 -27.06 13.86 49.95
CA LEU A 519 -26.63 14.20 51.31
C LEU A 519 -25.95 13.00 51.97
N ALA A 520 -24.84 13.22 52.67
CA ALA A 520 -24.24 12.22 53.56
C ALA A 520 -23.81 12.87 54.88
N ARG A 521 -24.37 12.37 56.00
CA ARG A 521 -24.04 12.82 57.35
C ARG A 521 -23.69 11.67 58.28
N THR A 522 -22.64 11.82 59.09
CA THR A 522 -22.29 10.84 60.13
C THR A 522 -23.21 10.95 61.37
N GLN A 523 -23.05 10.05 62.35
CA GLN A 523 -23.70 10.24 63.67
C GLN A 523 -22.77 10.01 64.87
N GLY A 524 -22.70 11.03 65.73
CA GLY A 524 -22.17 10.98 67.08
C GLY A 524 -20.69 11.37 67.17
N GLN A 525 -19.81 10.37 67.02
CA GLN A 525 -18.35 10.52 67.06
C GLN A 525 -17.74 9.62 65.98
N GLN A 526 -18.38 9.61 64.82
CA GLN A 526 -17.93 8.93 63.60
C GLN A 526 -17.45 10.02 62.62
N VAL A 527 -16.59 9.63 61.69
CA VAL A 527 -15.97 10.53 60.70
C VAL A 527 -15.89 9.78 59.37
N PHE A 528 -15.83 10.51 58.26
CA PHE A 528 -15.45 9.93 56.97
C PHE A 528 -13.93 10.05 56.81
N ASN A 529 -13.23 8.94 56.63
CA ASN A 529 -11.79 8.95 56.41
C ASN A 529 -11.50 9.46 54.99
N ALA A 530 -10.56 10.40 54.86
CA ALA A 530 -10.09 10.88 53.56
C ALA A 530 -8.91 10.02 53.05
N ASP A 531 -9.12 8.70 53.04
CA ASP A 531 -8.12 7.67 52.70
C ASP A 531 -8.53 6.73 51.55
N GLY A 532 -9.55 7.12 50.77
CA GLY A 532 -10.14 6.30 49.70
C GLY A 532 -11.17 5.28 50.19
N THR A 533 -11.51 5.25 51.48
CA THR A 533 -12.66 4.46 51.98
C THR A 533 -13.97 4.95 51.36
N ARG A 534 -14.80 4.01 50.88
CA ARG A 534 -16.14 4.29 50.33
C ARG A 534 -17.19 4.38 51.42
N TYR A 535 -18.12 5.31 51.23
CA TYR A 535 -19.26 5.56 52.09
C TYR A 535 -20.51 5.77 51.25
N SER A 536 -21.57 5.01 51.52
CA SER A 536 -22.88 5.23 50.90
C SER A 536 -23.51 6.53 51.39
N LEU A 537 -24.19 7.26 50.49
CA LEU A 537 -24.94 8.47 50.83
C LEU A 537 -26.14 8.11 51.72
N GLU A 538 -26.97 7.14 51.32
CA GLU A 538 -28.11 6.66 52.13
C GLU A 538 -27.71 5.98 53.46
N ALA A 539 -26.61 5.22 53.50
CA ALA A 539 -26.37 4.20 54.53
C ALA A 539 -25.24 4.51 55.54
N THR A 540 -25.23 5.71 56.13
CA THR A 540 -24.23 6.17 57.14
C THR A 540 -24.40 5.54 58.54
N GLY A 541 -24.53 4.23 58.59
CA GLY A 541 -24.60 3.43 59.82
C GLY A 541 -25.97 3.41 60.51
N PRO A 542 -26.09 2.76 61.70
CA PRO A 542 -27.38 2.49 62.34
C PRO A 542 -28.10 3.73 62.90
N GLY A 543 -28.83 4.44 62.03
CA GLY A 543 -29.62 5.63 62.37
C GLY A 543 -29.29 6.86 61.52
N GLY A 544 -28.32 6.78 60.61
CA GLY A 544 -27.91 7.85 59.71
C GLY A 544 -29.06 8.49 58.92
N GLN A 545 -28.82 9.72 58.46
CA GLN A 545 -29.69 10.42 57.53
C GLN A 545 -28.81 10.92 56.38
N GLY A 546 -29.16 10.47 55.18
CA GLY A 546 -28.52 10.81 53.92
C GLY A 546 -29.40 10.32 52.77
N GLN A 547 -29.03 10.68 51.54
CA GLN A 547 -29.88 10.63 50.37
C GLN A 547 -29.01 10.54 49.11
N ASN A 548 -29.31 9.62 48.20
CA ASN A 548 -28.62 9.52 46.92
C ASN A 548 -28.93 10.73 46.03
N ALA A 549 -27.95 11.18 45.24
CA ALA A 549 -28.16 12.29 44.29
C ALA A 549 -28.72 11.79 42.96
N GLU A 550 -29.68 12.49 42.33
CA GLU A 550 -30.13 12.21 40.95
C GLU A 550 -29.89 13.45 40.07
N ILE A 551 -29.01 13.34 39.07
CA ILE A 551 -28.51 14.47 38.25
C ILE A 551 -28.93 14.25 36.79
N ALA A 552 -29.78 15.11 36.24
CA ALA A 552 -30.30 14.93 34.89
C ALA A 552 -29.27 15.35 33.81
N ALA A 553 -29.43 14.82 32.60
CA ALA A 553 -28.59 15.14 31.46
C ALA A 553 -28.52 16.67 31.21
N GLY A 554 -27.30 17.20 31.30
CA GLY A 554 -26.98 18.62 31.14
C GLY A 554 -26.95 19.46 32.43
N ASP A 555 -27.41 18.94 33.58
CA ASP A 555 -27.43 19.66 34.87
C ASP A 555 -26.02 19.86 35.44
N THR A 556 -25.73 21.07 35.94
CA THR A 556 -24.52 21.37 36.73
C THR A 556 -24.86 21.43 38.22
N VAL A 557 -24.28 20.53 39.00
CA VAL A 557 -24.44 20.48 40.46
C VAL A 557 -23.25 21.13 41.17
N THR A 558 -23.46 21.53 42.42
CA THR A 558 -22.41 21.98 43.33
C THR A 558 -22.25 20.97 44.47
N VAL A 559 -21.06 20.41 44.60
CA VAL A 559 -20.64 19.52 45.67
C VAL A 559 -19.92 20.34 46.74
N ASP A 560 -20.36 20.21 47.99
CA ASP A 560 -19.68 20.71 49.19
C ASP A 560 -19.21 19.52 50.03
N ILE A 561 -17.90 19.42 50.29
CA ILE A 561 -17.33 18.46 51.25
C ILE A 561 -16.66 19.26 52.38
N ARG A 562 -17.20 19.16 53.59
CA ARG A 562 -17.01 20.17 54.65
C ARG A 562 -16.34 19.61 55.91
N ASN A 563 -15.47 20.41 56.52
CA ASN A 563 -14.78 20.15 57.79
C ASN A 563 -13.74 19.02 57.71
N PHE A 564 -12.78 19.14 56.80
CA PHE A 564 -11.54 18.37 56.86
C PHE A 564 -10.69 18.80 58.08
N GLU A 565 -10.24 17.84 58.89
CA GLU A 565 -9.37 18.05 60.06
C GLU A 565 -8.02 18.68 59.69
N GLN A 566 -7.50 18.41 58.49
CA GLN A 566 -6.29 19.02 57.95
C GLN A 566 -6.57 19.77 56.65
N ARG A 567 -5.79 20.83 56.39
CA ARG A 567 -5.95 21.65 55.19
C ARG A 567 -5.69 20.83 53.92
N LEU A 568 -6.52 21.08 52.90
CA LEU A 568 -6.27 20.61 51.54
C LEU A 568 -5.35 21.55 50.77
N ASP A 569 -5.46 22.86 51.04
CA ASP A 569 -4.67 23.90 50.39
C ASP A 569 -3.52 24.44 51.27
N ASP A 570 -2.46 24.93 50.62
CA ASP A 570 -1.34 25.64 51.27
C ASP A 570 -1.49 27.18 51.23
N GLY A 571 -2.62 27.67 50.73
CA GLY A 571 -2.88 29.07 50.39
C GLY A 571 -3.20 29.32 48.91
N THR A 572 -3.07 28.32 48.03
CA THR A 572 -3.53 28.37 46.63
C THR A 572 -4.78 27.52 46.42
N THR A 573 -5.71 27.97 45.56
CA THR A 573 -6.86 27.15 45.15
C THR A 573 -6.40 25.90 44.41
N LEU A 574 -7.04 24.74 44.64
CA LEU A 574 -6.79 23.53 43.85
C LEU A 574 -7.25 23.72 42.40
N GLU A 575 -6.64 22.99 41.47
CA GLU A 575 -7.05 22.91 40.06
C GLU A 575 -7.42 21.47 39.70
N PHE A 576 -8.39 21.28 38.80
CA PHE A 576 -8.66 19.97 38.21
C PHE A 576 -7.52 19.55 37.27
N THR A 577 -7.29 18.25 37.15
CA THR A 577 -6.31 17.65 36.24
C THR A 577 -6.88 16.39 35.59
N ASN A 578 -6.48 16.09 34.35
CA ASN A 578 -6.87 14.85 33.67
C ASN A 578 -5.83 13.72 33.90
N ASP A 579 -4.70 14.00 34.56
CA ASP A 579 -3.68 13.00 34.90
C ASP A 579 -3.84 12.52 36.37
N PRO A 580 -4.22 11.25 36.62
CA PRO A 580 -4.35 10.69 37.98
C PRO A 580 -3.01 10.54 38.73
N GLY A 581 -1.88 10.68 38.05
CA GLY A 581 -0.53 10.74 38.62
C GLY A 581 -0.21 12.10 39.27
N ASP A 582 -0.77 13.18 38.72
CA ASP A 582 -0.60 14.56 39.22
C ASP A 582 -1.52 14.91 40.40
N ALA A 583 -2.59 14.14 40.61
CA ALA A 583 -3.62 14.43 41.63
C ALA A 583 -3.04 14.45 43.06
N ASP A 584 -3.40 15.47 43.84
CA ASP A 584 -3.19 15.56 45.30
C ASP A 584 -4.42 15.08 46.09
N VAL A 585 -5.60 15.34 45.54
CA VAL A 585 -6.91 14.89 46.05
C VAL A 585 -7.61 14.10 44.95
N ILE A 586 -8.23 12.98 45.33
CA ILE A 586 -9.14 12.23 44.47
C ILE A 586 -10.51 12.23 45.15
N VAL A 587 -11.55 12.63 44.43
CA VAL A 587 -12.94 12.40 44.82
C VAL A 587 -13.53 11.37 43.86
N THR A 588 -14.01 10.25 44.40
CA THR A 588 -14.65 9.21 43.62
C THR A 588 -16.14 9.17 43.95
N PHE A 589 -17.00 9.15 42.94
CA PHE A 589 -18.42 8.85 43.07
C PHE A 589 -18.72 7.48 42.46
N VAL A 590 -19.58 6.70 43.11
CA VAL A 590 -20.07 5.42 42.59
C VAL A 590 -21.52 5.60 42.18
N LEU A 591 -21.80 5.32 40.90
CA LEU A 591 -23.13 5.40 40.31
C LEU A 591 -23.93 4.11 40.55
N SER A 592 -25.26 4.18 40.43
CA SER A 592 -26.19 3.06 40.69
C SER A 592 -26.07 1.86 39.74
N ASP A 593 -25.35 2.01 38.62
CA ASP A 593 -24.95 0.91 37.72
C ASP A 593 -23.64 0.23 38.16
N GLY A 594 -22.90 0.83 39.09
CA GLY A 594 -21.56 0.42 39.55
C GLY A 594 -20.39 1.14 38.86
N THR A 595 -20.64 2.16 38.02
CA THR A 595 -19.60 2.97 37.39
C THR A 595 -18.92 3.90 38.41
N GLU A 596 -17.62 4.13 38.26
CA GLU A 596 -16.79 4.91 39.20
C GLU A 596 -16.26 6.19 38.54
N GLU A 597 -16.91 7.32 38.84
CA GLU A 597 -16.50 8.64 38.36
C GLU A 597 -15.42 9.21 39.26
N ASN A 598 -14.30 9.64 38.68
CA ASN A 598 -13.09 9.99 39.44
C ASN A 598 -12.60 11.39 39.08
N LEU A 599 -12.83 12.33 39.99
CA LEU A 599 -12.43 13.71 39.87
C LEU A 599 -11.07 13.93 40.55
N TYR A 600 -10.08 14.32 39.75
CA TYR A 600 -8.69 14.51 40.20
C TYR A 600 -8.40 16.00 40.38
N LEU A 601 -7.95 16.38 41.57
CA LEU A 601 -7.54 17.76 41.87
C LEU A 601 -6.07 17.79 42.33
N ARG A 602 -5.31 18.78 41.86
CA ARG A 602 -3.91 19.01 42.25
C ARG A 602 -3.72 20.43 42.80
N ARG A 603 -2.61 20.66 43.50
CA ARG A 603 -2.10 22.02 43.72
C ARG A 603 -1.37 22.52 42.45
N PRO A 604 -1.43 23.84 42.16
CA PRO A 604 -0.76 24.46 41.00
C PRO A 604 0.77 24.64 41.15
#